data_AF-A0A435XY98-F1
#
_entry.id   AF-A0A435XY98-F1
#
_cell.length_a   1.000
_cell.length_b   1.000
_cell.length_c   1.000
_cell.angle_alpha   90.00
_cell.angle_beta   90.00
_cell.angle_gamma   90.00
#
_symmetry.space_group_name_H-M   'P 1'
#
loop_
_entity.id
_entity.type
_entity.pdbx_description
1 polymer ?
#
loop_
_entity_poly.entity_id
_entity_poly.type
_entity_poly.pdbx_seq_one_letter_code
_entity_poly.pdbx_strand_id
1 'polypeptide(L)'
;PYTADGKASVDLGLKPSFAIEANGAQVQFDEAVGAEAGAGLTLDQRIAAFEQALLDMPKPTIPGTVEVKLPAVVVGDTTVRDVYLSAEPVDGGWSVKSLAATLPGRTTLEADGMLVLNLEGHFGFNGSLLLAVAQPSGFAAWLSKDVDEAIRRLPAAGFKAKVDLSQKRQAFSDLELILGKAKFSGRIDSSQPDDAKPSVLMRLEGGDLDVDGLAAFASIFVSDKGANRFADRDLDFQIKAGPVNAGGLTADTVDTALRLRDGLLEIDRLSVGGLAGASISATGRIKDFPASPTGKLDASVVAVDLKPLIDVAAQHYPD
;
A
#
# COMPACT_ATOMS: atom_id res chain seq x y z
N PRO A 1 32.15 12.88 8.93
CA PRO A 1 32.09 14.34 8.73
C PRO A 1 31.12 14.68 7.60
N TYR A 2 29.93 15.19 7.95
CA TYR A 2 28.85 15.48 7.02
C TYR A 2 28.89 16.96 6.60
N THR A 3 28.80 17.24 5.31
CA THR A 3 28.62 18.59 4.79
C THR A 3 27.48 18.60 3.79
N ALA A 4 26.30 19.01 4.25
CA ALA A 4 25.29 19.57 3.37
C ALA A 4 25.52 21.08 3.34
N ASP A 5 25.64 21.67 2.15
CA ASP A 5 25.67 23.12 2.02
C ASP A 5 24.23 23.63 2.18
N GLY A 6 24.01 24.51 3.15
CA GLY A 6 22.68 25.04 3.43
C GLY A 6 22.74 26.55 3.67
N LYS A 7 21.66 27.23 3.33
CA LYS A 7 21.42 28.62 3.71
C LYS A 7 20.28 28.63 4.71
N ALA A 8 20.50 29.23 5.86
CA ALA A 8 19.44 29.54 6.81
C ALA A 8 19.41 31.06 7.01
N SER A 9 18.23 31.66 6.88
CA SER A 9 17.99 33.06 7.19
C SER A 9 16.86 33.18 8.21
N VAL A 10 16.98 34.16 9.09
CA VAL A 10 15.98 34.49 10.10
C VAL A 10 15.79 36.00 10.08
N ASP A 11 14.57 36.45 9.81
CA ASP A 11 14.13 37.84 9.98
C ASP A 11 13.51 37.97 11.38
N LEU A 12 14.04 38.89 12.19
CA LEU A 12 13.59 39.14 13.57
C LEU A 12 12.82 40.47 13.69
N GLY A 13 12.31 41.01 12.58
CA GLY A 13 11.50 42.21 12.56
C GLY A 13 10.14 42.07 13.25
N LEU A 14 9.27 43.07 13.10
CA LEU A 14 7.92 43.09 13.71
C LEU A 14 7.05 41.86 13.34
N LYS A 15 7.41 41.16 12.26
CA LYS A 15 6.85 39.87 11.84
C LYS A 15 8.02 38.91 11.62
N PRO A 16 8.48 38.22 12.66
CA PRO A 16 9.64 37.35 12.53
C PRO A 16 9.32 36.19 11.57
N SER A 17 10.30 35.79 10.78
CA SER A 17 10.18 34.65 9.85
C SER A 17 11.51 33.94 9.67
N PHE A 18 11.49 32.68 9.26
CA PHE A 18 12.72 31.97 8.89
C PHE A 18 12.60 31.31 7.52
N ALA A 19 13.74 31.11 6.85
CA ALA A 19 13.84 30.26 5.67
C ALA A 19 15.09 29.38 5.80
N ILE A 20 14.90 28.07 5.69
CA ILE A 20 15.97 27.08 5.66
C ILE A 20 15.97 26.44 4.28
N GLU A 21 17.10 26.50 3.59
CA GLU A 21 17.35 25.83 2.32
C GLU A 21 18.56 24.91 2.51
N ALA A 22 18.36 23.60 2.40
CA ALA A 22 19.43 22.61 2.45
C ALA A 22 19.67 22.02 1.05
N ASN A 23 20.82 22.33 0.46
CA ASN A 23 21.26 21.84 -0.85
C ASN A 23 22.55 21.02 -0.67
N GLY A 24 22.42 19.72 -0.43
CA GLY A 24 23.55 18.86 -0.08
C GLY A 24 24.19 18.11 -1.25
N ALA A 25 25.46 17.72 -1.08
CA ALA A 25 26.00 16.51 -1.70
C ALA A 25 25.44 15.25 -0.98
N GLN A 26 25.74 14.05 -1.48
CA GLN A 26 25.22 12.77 -0.95
C GLN A 26 25.32 12.68 0.58
N VAL A 27 24.19 12.44 1.26
CA VAL A 27 24.10 12.30 2.73
C VAL A 27 24.03 10.82 3.09
N GLN A 28 24.83 10.33 4.04
CA GLN A 28 24.72 8.97 4.59
C GLN A 28 24.09 9.04 5.99
N PHE A 29 22.95 8.37 6.20
CA PHE A 29 22.16 8.37 7.46
C PHE A 29 22.62 7.31 8.47
N ASP A 30 23.82 6.78 8.34
CA ASP A 30 24.23 5.57 9.06
C ASP A 30 24.62 5.80 10.53
N GLU A 31 24.98 7.02 10.96
CA GLU A 31 25.38 7.28 12.35
C GLU A 31 24.24 7.77 13.26
N ALA A 32 23.09 8.19 12.73
CA ALA A 32 22.02 8.79 13.53
C ALA A 32 21.11 7.78 14.24
N VAL A 33 21.18 6.50 13.89
CA VAL A 33 20.17 5.48 14.28
C VAL A 33 20.76 4.30 15.08
N GLY A 34 22.07 4.28 15.32
CA GLY A 34 22.71 3.26 16.16
C GLY A 34 22.58 1.81 15.67
N ALA A 35 22.29 1.59 14.39
CA ALA A 35 22.16 0.26 13.81
C ALA A 35 23.54 -0.37 13.54
N GLU A 36 23.73 -1.64 13.90
CA GLU A 36 24.95 -2.39 13.57
C GLU A 36 25.16 -2.47 12.05
N ALA A 37 26.38 -2.17 11.61
CA ALA A 37 26.75 -2.24 10.20
C ALA A 37 26.52 -3.66 9.63
N GLY A 38 25.62 -3.78 8.66
CA GLY A 38 25.44 -5.00 7.83
C GLY A 38 24.11 -5.74 7.98
N ALA A 39 23.24 -5.38 8.93
CA ALA A 39 21.87 -5.88 8.98
C ALA A 39 20.92 -4.87 8.30
N GLY A 40 20.40 -5.21 7.11
CA GLY A 40 19.45 -4.33 6.41
C GLY A 40 18.23 -4.02 7.29
N LEU A 41 17.95 -2.73 7.50
CA LEU A 41 16.79 -2.26 8.27
C LEU A 41 15.48 -2.63 7.56
N THR A 42 14.52 -3.16 8.32
CA THR A 42 13.12 -3.33 7.88
C THR A 42 12.43 -1.99 7.67
N LEU A 43 11.34 -1.94 6.90
CA LEU A 43 10.54 -0.73 6.72
C LEU A 43 10.11 -0.13 8.06
N ASP A 44 9.60 -0.93 8.99
CA ASP A 44 9.12 -0.47 10.29
C ASP A 44 10.24 0.21 11.10
N GLN A 45 11.45 -0.36 11.06
CA GLN A 45 12.62 0.26 11.69
C GLN A 45 13.01 1.59 11.03
N ARG A 46 12.90 1.68 9.70
CA ARG A 46 13.18 2.93 8.96
C ARG A 46 12.15 4.02 9.27
N ILE A 47 10.88 3.65 9.36
CA ILE A 47 9.79 4.57 9.75
C ILE A 47 10.01 5.02 11.19
N ALA A 48 10.24 4.11 12.14
CA ALA A 48 10.49 4.46 13.53
C ALA A 48 11.70 5.38 13.69
N ALA A 49 12.79 5.13 12.96
CA ALA A 49 13.97 5.99 12.96
C ALA A 49 13.66 7.40 12.43
N PHE A 50 12.89 7.48 11.35
CA PHE A 50 12.45 8.75 10.77
C PHE A 50 11.53 9.52 11.72
N GLU A 51 10.59 8.84 12.38
CA GLU A 51 9.72 9.42 13.41
C GLU A 51 10.53 10.00 14.56
N GLN A 52 11.52 9.26 15.09
CA GLN A 52 12.40 9.77 16.15
C GLN A 52 13.18 11.01 15.71
N ALA A 53 13.77 10.99 14.50
CA ALA A 53 14.50 12.14 13.98
C ALA A 53 13.62 13.40 13.84
N LEU A 54 12.34 13.24 13.48
CA LEU A 54 11.39 14.34 13.40
C LEU A 54 10.93 14.85 14.77
N LEU A 55 10.85 13.97 15.78
CA LEU A 55 10.53 14.37 17.15
C LEU A 55 11.67 15.16 17.79
N ASP A 56 12.91 14.82 17.46
CA ASP A 56 14.11 15.52 17.93
C ASP A 56 14.34 16.87 17.21
N MET A 57 13.68 17.10 16.07
CA MET A 57 13.79 18.38 15.37
C MET A 57 13.16 19.51 16.21
N PRO A 58 13.90 20.60 16.49
CA PRO A 58 13.33 21.74 17.22
C PRO A 58 12.19 22.34 16.41
N LYS A 59 11.00 22.41 17.01
CA LYS A 59 9.79 22.99 16.41
C LYS A 59 9.84 24.52 16.53
N PRO A 60 10.16 25.28 15.47
CA PRO A 60 10.27 26.74 15.59
C PRO A 60 8.87 27.32 15.78
N THR A 61 8.70 28.21 16.76
CA THR A 61 7.43 28.93 16.99
C THR A 61 7.24 30.12 16.04
N ILE A 62 8.24 30.38 15.19
CA ILE A 62 8.26 31.46 14.21
C ILE A 62 7.80 30.87 12.87
N PRO A 63 6.89 31.52 12.12
CA PRO A 63 6.50 31.03 10.80
C PRO A 63 7.70 31.03 9.84
N GLY A 64 7.78 30.03 8.96
CA GLY A 64 8.88 29.95 8.02
C GLY A 64 8.79 28.75 7.08
N THR A 65 9.78 28.62 6.20
CA THR A 65 9.82 27.57 5.18
C THR A 65 11.07 26.71 5.35
N VAL A 66 10.91 25.41 5.22
CA VAL A 66 11.99 24.43 5.11
C VAL A 66 11.96 23.83 3.71
N GLU A 67 13.02 24.09 2.96
CA GLU A 67 13.27 23.52 1.64
C GLU A 67 14.50 22.61 1.73
N VAL A 68 14.33 21.34 1.37
CA VAL A 68 15.41 20.36 1.32
C VAL A 68 15.48 19.80 -0.08
N LYS A 69 16.66 19.85 -0.69
CA LYS A 69 16.93 19.29 -2.00
C LYS A 69 18.24 18.51 -1.96
N LEU A 70 18.12 17.19 -1.92
CA LEU A 70 19.27 16.29 -1.82
C LEU A 70 19.28 15.35 -3.04
N PRO A 71 20.37 15.31 -3.83
CA PRO A 71 20.46 14.46 -5.00
C PRO A 71 20.45 12.96 -4.62
N ALA A 72 21.00 12.64 -3.45
CA ALA A 72 21.00 11.29 -2.91
C ALA A 72 21.10 11.29 -1.38
N VAL A 73 20.34 10.39 -0.77
CA VAL A 73 20.34 10.06 0.65
C VAL A 73 20.55 8.56 0.78
N VAL A 74 21.62 8.15 1.42
CA VAL A 74 21.92 6.75 1.70
C VAL A 74 21.39 6.42 3.09
N VAL A 75 20.57 5.38 3.20
CA VAL A 75 20.04 4.85 4.46
C VAL A 75 20.40 3.38 4.55
N GLY A 76 21.42 3.06 5.35
CA GLY A 76 22.01 1.73 5.42
C GLY A 76 22.67 1.34 4.09
N ASP A 77 22.26 0.22 3.53
CA ASP A 77 22.75 -0.32 2.25
C ASP A 77 22.07 0.29 1.01
N THR A 78 21.18 1.26 1.19
CA THR A 78 20.27 1.71 0.11
C THR A 78 20.36 3.19 -0.15
N THR A 79 20.21 3.58 -1.41
CA THR A 79 20.21 4.99 -1.83
C THR A 79 18.83 5.40 -2.29
N VAL A 80 18.27 6.39 -1.61
CA VAL A 80 17.13 7.20 -2.07
C VAL A 80 17.69 8.37 -2.86
N ARG A 81 17.11 8.69 -4.02
CA ARG A 81 17.59 9.75 -4.91
C ARG A 81 16.56 10.85 -5.05
N ASP A 82 17.01 12.00 -5.54
CA ASP A 82 16.16 13.13 -5.93
C ASP A 82 15.17 13.52 -4.80
N VAL A 83 15.67 13.57 -3.57
CA VAL A 83 14.86 13.90 -2.40
C VAL A 83 14.57 15.38 -2.40
N TYR A 84 13.29 15.71 -2.41
CA TYR A 84 12.78 17.06 -2.31
C TYR A 84 11.73 17.15 -1.21
N LEU A 85 11.83 18.16 -0.36
CA LEU A 85 10.84 18.49 0.67
C LEU A 85 10.66 20.00 0.75
N SER A 86 9.42 20.45 0.67
CA SER A 86 8.97 21.80 1.01
C SER A 86 7.93 21.69 2.12
N ALA A 87 8.23 22.27 3.28
CA ALA A 87 7.35 22.22 4.44
C ALA A 87 7.38 23.51 5.26
N GLU A 88 6.28 23.79 5.96
CA GLU A 88 6.16 24.91 6.89
C GLU A 88 5.72 24.38 8.26
N PRO A 89 6.32 24.83 9.37
CA PRO A 89 5.83 24.47 10.69
C PRO A 89 4.49 25.13 10.93
N VAL A 90 3.55 24.38 11.50
CA VAL A 90 2.23 24.86 11.88
C VAL A 90 1.88 24.31 13.26
N ASP A 91 0.82 24.83 13.88
CA ASP A 91 0.34 24.31 15.16
C ASP A 91 0.03 22.81 15.05
N GLY A 92 0.68 22.00 15.89
CA GLY A 92 0.48 20.55 15.94
C GLY A 92 1.28 19.74 14.91
N GLY A 93 2.14 20.36 14.09
CA GLY A 93 3.01 19.60 13.17
C GLY A 93 3.59 20.41 12.02
N TRP A 94 3.51 19.86 10.80
CA TRP A 94 4.08 20.45 9.59
C TRP A 94 3.09 20.40 8.43
N SER A 95 2.92 21.53 7.76
CA SER A 95 2.26 21.59 6.46
C SER A 95 3.29 21.24 5.38
N VAL A 96 3.21 20.04 4.82
CA VAL A 96 4.03 19.56 3.71
C VAL A 96 3.41 20.04 2.39
N LYS A 97 4.04 21.01 1.74
CA LYS A 97 3.61 21.50 0.42
C LYS A 97 3.95 20.50 -0.68
N SER A 98 5.11 19.85 -0.57
CA SER A 98 5.53 18.80 -1.48
C SER A 98 6.66 17.99 -0.87
N LEU A 99 6.54 16.68 -0.95
CA LEU A 99 7.58 15.68 -0.72
C LEU A 99 7.72 14.88 -2.00
N ALA A 100 8.93 14.70 -2.50
CA ALA A 100 9.21 13.81 -3.62
C ALA A 100 10.52 13.05 -3.38
N ALA A 101 10.56 11.78 -3.79
CA ALA A 101 11.77 10.98 -3.73
C ALA A 101 11.73 9.82 -4.74
N THR A 102 12.90 9.43 -5.23
CA THR A 102 13.11 8.22 -6.02
C THR A 102 13.68 7.12 -5.12
N LEU A 103 12.83 6.16 -4.74
CA LEU A 103 13.19 4.98 -3.94
C LEU A 103 13.73 3.83 -4.85
N PRO A 104 14.35 2.79 -4.26
CA PRO A 104 14.77 1.60 -5.00
C PRO A 104 13.66 0.96 -5.85
N GLY A 105 14.05 0.29 -6.93
CA GLY A 105 13.09 -0.25 -7.91
C GLY A 105 12.50 0.79 -8.86
N ARG A 106 13.20 1.92 -9.07
CA ARG A 106 12.71 3.06 -9.87
C ARG A 106 11.32 3.50 -9.39
N THR A 107 11.21 3.72 -8.08
CA THR A 107 9.94 4.00 -7.42
C THR A 107 9.84 5.49 -7.14
N THR A 108 8.84 6.14 -7.70
CA THR A 108 8.52 7.54 -7.39
C THR A 108 7.58 7.58 -6.20
N LEU A 109 7.97 8.28 -5.15
CA LEU A 109 7.13 8.65 -4.02
C LEU A 109 6.85 10.16 -4.13
N GLU A 110 5.59 10.55 -4.08
CA GLU A 110 5.16 11.95 -3.93
C GLU A 110 4.12 12.06 -2.83
N ALA A 111 4.17 13.13 -2.03
CA ALA A 111 3.16 13.42 -1.03
C ALA A 111 3.00 14.92 -0.77
N ASP A 112 1.79 15.33 -0.42
CA ASP A 112 1.45 16.67 0.06
C ASP A 112 0.37 16.57 1.13
N GLY A 113 0.38 17.44 2.13
CA GLY A 113 -0.63 17.43 3.18
C GLY A 113 -0.11 17.86 4.54
N MET A 114 -0.83 17.47 5.59
CA MET A 114 -0.52 17.79 6.97
C MET A 114 0.13 16.60 7.65
N LEU A 115 1.34 16.82 8.15
CA LEU A 115 2.01 15.93 9.06
C LEU A 115 1.68 16.34 10.50
N VAL A 116 1.05 15.46 11.25
CA VAL A 116 0.65 15.68 12.65
C VAL A 116 1.68 15.05 13.58
N LEU A 117 2.18 15.86 14.51
CA LEU A 117 3.12 15.44 15.57
C LEU A 117 2.45 15.72 16.92
N ASN A 118 1.78 14.72 17.50
CA ASN A 118 1.13 14.92 18.79
C ASN A 118 2.13 14.91 19.96
N LEU A 119 1.69 15.36 21.13
CA LEU A 119 2.50 15.45 22.36
C LEU A 119 2.85 14.08 22.98
N GLU A 120 2.17 13.01 22.54
CA GLU A 120 2.40 11.64 22.99
C GLU A 120 3.37 10.87 22.08
N GLY A 121 3.90 11.50 21.02
CA GLY A 121 4.85 10.89 20.10
C GLY A 121 4.23 10.03 18.98
N HIS A 122 2.91 10.07 18.79
CA HIS A 122 2.26 9.40 17.67
C HIS A 122 2.26 10.29 16.41
N PHE A 123 2.75 9.70 15.33
CA PHE A 123 2.79 10.27 13.99
C PHE A 123 1.44 10.09 13.28
N GLY A 124 1.01 11.13 12.57
CA GLY A 124 -0.11 11.04 11.65
C GLY A 124 0.13 11.83 10.37
N PHE A 125 -0.49 11.42 9.27
CA PHE A 125 -0.41 12.12 7.99
C PHE A 125 -1.78 12.16 7.32
N ASN A 126 -2.24 13.36 7.00
CA ASN A 126 -3.49 13.59 6.27
C ASN A 126 -3.20 14.39 5.00
N GLY A 127 -3.41 13.80 3.83
CA GLY A 127 -2.98 14.42 2.58
C GLY A 127 -3.19 13.57 1.35
N SER A 128 -2.45 13.85 0.30
CA SER A 128 -2.36 13.03 -0.91
C SER A 128 -1.05 12.27 -0.92
N LEU A 129 -1.08 11.03 -1.40
CA LEU A 129 0.11 10.21 -1.58
C LEU A 129 0.06 9.49 -2.93
N LEU A 130 1.20 9.47 -3.61
CA LEU A 130 1.45 8.72 -4.83
C LEU A 130 2.69 7.86 -4.63
N LEU A 131 2.57 6.58 -4.97
CA LEU A 131 3.66 5.63 -5.06
C LEU A 131 3.60 4.94 -6.41
N ALA A 132 4.55 5.20 -7.29
CA ALA A 132 4.62 4.59 -8.62
C ALA A 132 5.90 3.74 -8.73
N VAL A 133 5.73 2.42 -8.80
CA VAL A 133 6.81 1.43 -8.79
C VAL A 133 7.00 0.88 -10.20
N ALA A 134 8.06 1.31 -10.89
CA ALA A 134 8.36 0.83 -12.24
C ALA A 134 9.10 -0.51 -12.26
N GLN A 135 9.73 -0.92 -11.16
CA GLN A 135 10.37 -2.23 -11.01
C GLN A 135 10.02 -2.84 -9.64
N PRO A 136 8.86 -3.50 -9.51
CA PRO A 136 8.37 -4.08 -8.26
C PRO A 136 9.36 -5.00 -7.56
N SER A 137 10.13 -5.81 -8.29
CA SER A 137 11.16 -6.68 -7.72
C SER A 137 12.25 -5.90 -6.95
N GLY A 138 12.71 -4.77 -7.48
CA GLY A 138 13.74 -3.94 -6.85
C GLY A 138 13.21 -3.20 -5.62
N PHE A 139 11.95 -2.74 -5.67
CA PHE A 139 11.30 -2.09 -4.54
C PHE A 139 10.98 -3.09 -3.42
N ALA A 140 10.49 -4.28 -3.79
CA ALA A 140 10.20 -5.38 -2.88
C ALA A 140 11.45 -5.80 -2.09
N ALA A 141 12.58 -5.99 -2.78
CA ALA A 141 13.85 -6.35 -2.15
C ALA A 141 14.32 -5.31 -1.12
N TRP A 142 13.96 -4.03 -1.31
CA TRP A 142 14.25 -2.95 -0.39
C TRP A 142 13.30 -2.90 0.82
N LEU A 143 12.00 -3.09 0.60
CA LEU A 143 10.98 -3.03 1.65
C LEU A 143 11.14 -4.14 2.69
N SER A 144 11.22 -5.39 2.24
CA SER A 144 11.32 -6.57 3.09
C SER A 144 11.69 -7.81 2.26
N LYS A 145 12.33 -8.79 2.91
CA LYS A 145 12.61 -10.09 2.28
C LYS A 145 11.34 -10.89 1.97
N ASP A 146 10.20 -10.56 2.59
CA ASP A 146 8.97 -11.36 2.61
C ASP A 146 7.88 -10.91 1.62
N VAL A 147 8.21 -10.03 0.66
CA VAL A 147 7.26 -9.66 -0.40
C VAL A 147 7.09 -10.83 -1.38
N ASP A 148 5.85 -11.23 -1.68
CA ASP A 148 5.57 -12.41 -2.52
C ASP A 148 6.10 -12.30 -3.94
N GLU A 149 6.40 -13.46 -4.51
CA GLU A 149 6.89 -13.57 -5.88
C GLU A 149 5.90 -13.02 -6.91
N ALA A 150 4.59 -13.15 -6.68
CA ALA A 150 3.56 -12.61 -7.56
C ALA A 150 3.68 -11.10 -7.75
N ILE A 151 3.94 -10.36 -6.66
CA ILE A 151 4.16 -8.90 -6.71
C ILE A 151 5.48 -8.58 -7.42
N ARG A 152 6.54 -9.36 -7.18
CA ARG A 152 7.86 -9.13 -7.78
C ARG A 152 7.88 -9.32 -9.29
N ARG A 153 7.01 -10.18 -9.82
CA ARG A 153 6.89 -10.47 -11.26
C ARG A 153 6.10 -9.41 -12.03
N LEU A 154 5.36 -8.54 -11.34
CA LEU A 154 4.61 -7.47 -11.99
C LEU A 154 5.54 -6.52 -12.77
N PRO A 155 5.12 -6.06 -13.96
CA PRO A 155 5.90 -5.09 -14.73
C PRO A 155 5.88 -3.69 -14.11
N ALA A 156 4.80 -3.35 -13.40
CA ALA A 156 4.65 -2.11 -12.66
C ALA A 156 3.61 -2.32 -11.55
N ALA A 157 3.70 -1.54 -10.49
CA ALA A 157 2.70 -1.46 -9.44
C ALA A 157 2.65 -0.03 -8.91
N GLY A 158 1.58 0.33 -8.21
CA GLY A 158 1.54 1.62 -7.54
C GLY A 158 0.15 2.05 -7.18
N PHE A 159 0.06 3.15 -6.44
CA PHE A 159 -1.21 3.75 -6.14
C PHE A 159 -1.12 5.27 -6.04
N LYS A 160 -2.28 5.90 -6.14
CA LYS A 160 -2.50 7.29 -5.75
C LYS A 160 -3.76 7.35 -4.90
N ALA A 161 -3.73 8.06 -3.78
CA ALA A 161 -4.88 8.18 -2.90
C ALA A 161 -4.83 9.46 -2.07
N LYS A 162 -6.00 9.88 -1.56
CA LYS A 162 -6.08 10.70 -0.36
C LYS A 162 -5.99 9.80 0.86
N VAL A 163 -5.15 10.15 1.81
CA VAL A 163 -4.81 9.31 2.95
C VAL A 163 -5.09 10.02 4.26
N ASP A 164 -5.54 9.25 5.24
CA ASP A 164 -5.59 9.61 6.66
C ASP A 164 -4.89 8.47 7.42
N LEU A 165 -3.63 8.71 7.76
CA LEU A 165 -2.72 7.73 8.32
C LEU A 165 -2.41 8.08 9.76
N SER A 166 -2.49 7.07 10.61
CA SER A 166 -2.06 7.08 12.00
C SER A 166 -1.59 5.68 12.37
N GLN A 167 -1.01 5.51 13.55
CA GLN A 167 -0.63 4.19 14.05
C GLN A 167 -1.82 3.20 14.12
N LYS A 168 -3.01 3.69 14.48
CA LYS A 168 -4.20 2.86 14.70
C LYS A 168 -5.17 2.81 13.53
N ARG A 169 -4.99 3.67 12.52
CA ARG A 169 -5.88 3.72 11.37
C ARG A 169 -5.14 4.16 10.12
N GLN A 170 -5.31 3.41 9.04
CA GLN A 170 -4.82 3.76 7.72
C GLN A 170 -6.00 3.76 6.76
N ALA A 171 -6.47 4.96 6.39
CA ALA A 171 -7.55 5.13 5.44
C ALA A 171 -7.02 5.69 4.13
N PHE A 172 -7.41 5.05 3.02
CA PHE A 172 -7.12 5.44 1.65
C PHE A 172 -8.46 5.65 0.95
N SER A 173 -8.69 6.88 0.49
CA SER A 173 -9.88 7.31 -0.24
C SER A 173 -9.49 7.87 -1.59
N ASP A 174 -10.44 7.90 -2.54
CA ASP A 174 -10.15 8.21 -3.94
C ASP A 174 -8.94 7.41 -4.47
N LEU A 175 -8.84 6.14 -4.03
CA LEU A 175 -7.71 5.27 -4.35
C LEU A 175 -7.76 4.92 -5.83
N GLU A 176 -6.66 5.13 -6.54
CA GLU A 176 -6.35 4.49 -7.82
C GLU A 176 -5.18 3.53 -7.59
N LEU A 177 -5.37 2.26 -7.91
CA LEU A 177 -4.39 1.18 -7.73
C LEU A 177 -4.04 0.59 -9.10
N ILE A 178 -2.74 0.44 -9.35
CA ILE A 178 -2.19 -0.21 -10.55
C ILE A 178 -1.48 -1.49 -10.12
N LEU A 179 -1.84 -2.60 -10.77
CA LEU A 179 -1.22 -3.92 -10.60
C LEU A 179 -0.94 -4.50 -11.98
N GLY A 180 0.28 -4.33 -12.48
CA GLY A 180 0.62 -4.66 -13.85
C GLY A 180 -0.16 -3.78 -14.84
N LYS A 181 -1.04 -4.41 -15.63
CA LYS A 181 -1.96 -3.71 -16.54
C LYS A 181 -3.30 -3.37 -15.88
N ALA A 182 -3.63 -4.08 -14.81
CA ALA A 182 -4.90 -3.92 -14.12
C ALA A 182 -4.95 -2.57 -13.41
N LYS A 183 -6.10 -1.90 -13.53
CA LYS A 183 -6.39 -0.64 -12.85
C LYS A 183 -7.65 -0.80 -12.02
N PHE A 184 -7.57 -0.38 -10.75
CA PHE A 184 -8.68 -0.34 -9.82
C PHE A 184 -8.85 1.06 -9.25
N SER A 185 -10.09 1.42 -8.94
CA SER A 185 -10.43 2.57 -8.12
C SER A 185 -11.20 2.14 -6.87
N GLY A 186 -11.16 2.93 -5.80
CA GLY A 186 -12.00 2.67 -4.63
C GLY A 186 -11.43 3.20 -3.33
N ARG A 187 -11.45 2.37 -2.28
CA ARG A 187 -10.99 2.74 -0.93
C ARG A 187 -10.54 1.54 -0.10
N ILE A 188 -9.66 1.80 0.85
CA ILE A 188 -9.19 0.84 1.87
C ILE A 188 -9.22 1.55 3.22
N ASP A 189 -9.73 0.90 4.27
CA ASP A 189 -9.72 1.39 5.64
C ASP A 189 -9.25 0.26 6.56
N SER A 190 -8.05 0.39 7.11
CA SER A 190 -7.48 -0.50 8.11
C SER A 190 -7.56 0.17 9.46
N SER A 191 -8.11 -0.50 10.47
CA SER A 191 -8.27 0.02 11.82
C SER A 191 -7.84 -0.99 12.87
N GLN A 192 -7.20 -0.49 13.92
CA GLN A 192 -6.71 -1.23 15.08
C GLN A 192 -7.02 -0.41 16.35
N PRO A 193 -8.28 -0.42 16.80
CA PRO A 193 -8.68 0.24 18.05
C PRO A 193 -8.16 -0.53 19.27
N ASP A 194 -8.12 0.11 20.44
CA ASP A 194 -7.61 -0.49 21.68
C ASP A 194 -8.56 -1.54 22.28
N ASP A 195 -9.86 -1.38 22.05
CA ASP A 195 -10.95 -2.12 22.70
C ASP A 195 -11.75 -2.99 21.71
N ALA A 196 -11.31 -3.11 20.47
CA ALA A 196 -11.93 -3.98 19.48
C ALA A 196 -10.90 -4.69 18.59
N LYS A 197 -11.34 -5.75 17.93
CA LYS A 197 -10.48 -6.52 17.04
C LYS A 197 -10.06 -5.68 15.83
N PRO A 198 -8.79 -5.76 15.38
CA PRO A 198 -8.36 -5.08 14.17
C PRO A 198 -9.21 -5.49 12.97
N SER A 199 -9.47 -4.56 12.07
CA SER A 199 -10.29 -4.80 10.89
C SER A 199 -9.77 -4.09 9.64
N VAL A 200 -10.13 -4.63 8.48
CA VAL A 200 -9.85 -4.05 7.17
C VAL A 200 -11.12 -4.08 6.33
N LEU A 201 -11.48 -2.93 5.78
CA LEU A 201 -12.54 -2.79 4.79
C LEU A 201 -11.93 -2.35 3.47
N MET A 202 -12.21 -3.08 2.39
CA MET A 202 -11.74 -2.76 1.05
C MET A 202 -12.90 -2.78 0.07
N ARG A 203 -13.02 -1.71 -0.72
CA ARG A 203 -13.92 -1.67 -1.88
C ARG A 203 -13.12 -1.26 -3.10
N LEU A 204 -13.11 -2.11 -4.12
CA LEU A 204 -12.37 -1.87 -5.35
C LEU A 204 -13.24 -2.17 -6.56
N GLU A 205 -13.21 -1.29 -7.55
CA GLU A 205 -13.83 -1.49 -8.86
C GLU A 205 -12.78 -1.27 -9.95
N GLY A 206 -12.67 -2.18 -10.91
CA GLY A 206 -11.62 -2.11 -11.91
C GLY A 206 -11.71 -3.22 -12.94
N GLY A 207 -10.58 -3.54 -13.57
CA GLY A 207 -10.55 -4.55 -14.60
C GLY A 207 -9.19 -4.77 -15.22
N ASP A 208 -9.21 -5.47 -16.35
CA ASP A 208 -8.03 -5.94 -17.08
C ASP A 208 -7.11 -6.80 -16.21
N LEU A 209 -7.74 -7.66 -15.40
CA LEU A 209 -7.04 -8.53 -14.48
C LEU A 209 -6.65 -9.81 -15.19
N ASP A 210 -5.37 -10.04 -15.43
CA ASP A 210 -4.84 -11.28 -15.96
C ASP A 210 -4.38 -12.23 -14.83
N VAL A 211 -3.74 -13.34 -15.20
CA VAL A 211 -3.24 -14.35 -14.24
C VAL A 211 -2.24 -13.73 -13.25
N ASP A 212 -1.34 -12.87 -13.74
CA ASP A 212 -0.33 -12.22 -12.90
C ASP A 212 -0.99 -11.21 -11.95
N GLY A 213 -1.94 -10.42 -12.45
CA GLY A 213 -2.73 -9.50 -11.64
C GLY A 213 -3.57 -10.22 -10.58
N LEU A 214 -4.22 -11.33 -10.92
CA LEU A 214 -4.96 -12.18 -9.98
C LEU A 214 -4.06 -12.73 -8.89
N ALA A 215 -2.88 -13.26 -9.26
CA ALA A 215 -1.92 -13.79 -8.31
C ALA A 215 -1.39 -12.69 -7.38
N ALA A 216 -1.08 -11.51 -7.93
CA ALA A 216 -0.65 -10.37 -7.13
C ALA A 216 -1.75 -9.88 -6.19
N PHE A 217 -3.00 -9.83 -6.66
CA PHE A 217 -4.13 -9.46 -5.81
C PHE A 217 -4.36 -10.48 -4.69
N ALA A 218 -4.35 -11.78 -5.01
CA ALA A 218 -4.47 -12.85 -4.02
C ALA A 218 -3.34 -12.81 -2.97
N SER A 219 -2.14 -12.43 -3.39
CA SER A 219 -0.97 -12.33 -2.50
C SER A 219 -1.12 -11.27 -1.40
N ILE A 220 -1.98 -10.27 -1.58
CA ILE A 220 -2.32 -9.31 -0.53
C ILE A 220 -2.93 -10.03 0.69
N PHE A 221 -3.70 -11.10 0.45
CA PHE A 221 -4.46 -11.79 1.48
C PHE A 221 -3.80 -13.07 1.97
N VAL A 222 -3.17 -13.82 1.07
CA VAL A 222 -2.57 -15.12 1.35
C VAL A 222 -1.13 -15.13 0.86
N SER A 223 -0.18 -15.50 1.71
CA SER A 223 1.22 -15.62 1.29
C SER A 223 1.46 -16.74 0.30
N ASP A 224 2.61 -16.70 -0.37
CA ASP A 224 3.15 -17.80 -1.17
C ASP A 224 3.19 -19.16 -0.43
N LYS A 225 3.29 -19.13 0.91
CA LYS A 225 3.23 -20.29 1.80
C LYS A 225 1.81 -20.69 2.23
N GLY A 226 0.78 -20.05 1.69
CA GLY A 226 -0.62 -20.33 2.00
C GLY A 226 -1.13 -19.77 3.34
N ALA A 227 -0.35 -18.91 4.01
CA ALA A 227 -0.75 -18.33 5.29
C ALA A 227 -1.64 -17.09 5.06
N ASN A 228 -2.76 -17.00 5.78
CA ASN A 228 -3.59 -15.80 5.79
C ASN A 228 -2.84 -14.64 6.47
N ARG A 229 -2.58 -13.56 5.72
CA ARG A 229 -1.90 -12.36 6.22
C ARG A 229 -2.73 -11.53 7.19
N PHE A 230 -4.02 -11.86 7.31
CA PHE A 230 -4.99 -11.17 8.13
C PHE A 230 -5.67 -12.11 9.13
N ALA A 231 -5.00 -13.19 9.55
CA ALA A 231 -5.57 -14.14 10.50
C ALA A 231 -5.95 -13.50 11.85
N ASP A 232 -5.26 -12.42 12.23
CA ASP A 232 -5.49 -11.61 13.42
C ASP A 232 -6.55 -10.51 13.22
N ARG A 233 -7.15 -10.39 12.02
CA ARG A 233 -8.03 -9.28 11.64
C ARG A 233 -9.36 -9.73 11.05
N ASP A 234 -10.32 -8.82 11.17
CA ASP A 234 -11.65 -8.92 10.59
C ASP A 234 -11.68 -8.25 9.21
N LEU A 235 -12.17 -8.94 8.17
CA LEU A 235 -12.06 -8.46 6.78
C LEU A 235 -13.40 -8.31 6.07
N ASP A 236 -13.69 -7.16 5.49
CA ASP A 236 -14.85 -6.92 4.60
C ASP A 236 -14.35 -6.48 3.22
N PHE A 237 -14.64 -7.28 2.20
CA PHE A 237 -14.15 -7.09 0.85
C PHE A 237 -15.29 -7.01 -0.14
N GLN A 238 -15.30 -5.95 -0.95
CA GLN A 238 -16.20 -5.81 -2.08
C GLN A 238 -15.38 -5.48 -3.32
N ILE A 239 -15.29 -6.42 -4.25
CA ILE A 239 -14.45 -6.26 -5.44
C ILE A 239 -15.28 -6.52 -6.67
N LYS A 240 -15.28 -5.55 -7.58
CA LYS A 240 -15.88 -5.69 -8.90
C LYS A 240 -14.79 -5.52 -9.96
N ALA A 241 -14.56 -6.54 -10.76
CA ALA A 241 -13.51 -6.58 -11.76
C ALA A 241 -14.07 -7.01 -13.12
N GLY A 242 -13.60 -6.43 -14.23
CA GLY A 242 -13.96 -6.89 -15.57
C GLY A 242 -13.25 -6.11 -16.68
N PRO A 243 -12.67 -6.77 -17.70
CA PRO A 243 -12.60 -8.23 -17.88
C PRO A 243 -11.56 -8.88 -16.95
N VAL A 244 -11.75 -10.18 -16.67
CA VAL A 244 -10.81 -11.01 -15.91
C VAL A 244 -10.41 -12.22 -16.74
N ASN A 245 -9.10 -12.39 -16.96
CA ASN A 245 -8.50 -13.44 -17.78
C ASN A 245 -7.72 -14.42 -16.90
N ALA A 246 -8.14 -15.69 -16.88
CA ALA A 246 -7.47 -16.74 -16.11
C ALA A 246 -7.55 -18.09 -16.81
N GLY A 247 -6.44 -18.82 -16.90
CA GLY A 247 -6.46 -20.20 -17.42
C GLY A 247 -7.00 -20.34 -18.85
N GLY A 248 -6.82 -19.32 -19.70
CA GLY A 248 -7.35 -19.28 -21.07
C GLY A 248 -8.84 -18.92 -21.17
N LEU A 249 -9.50 -18.62 -20.05
CA LEU A 249 -10.87 -18.15 -19.98
C LEU A 249 -10.91 -16.64 -19.72
N THR A 250 -11.94 -16.00 -20.26
CA THR A 250 -12.30 -14.61 -19.96
C THR A 250 -13.68 -14.58 -19.31
N ALA A 251 -13.76 -13.95 -18.14
CA ALA A 251 -15.01 -13.47 -17.57
C ALA A 251 -15.16 -11.98 -17.91
N ASP A 252 -16.33 -11.58 -18.37
CA ASP A 252 -16.64 -10.17 -18.63
C ASP A 252 -16.66 -9.38 -17.32
N THR A 253 -17.20 -10.00 -16.27
CA THR A 253 -17.33 -9.40 -14.94
C THR A 253 -17.16 -10.44 -13.84
N VAL A 254 -16.58 -10.01 -12.73
CA VAL A 254 -16.49 -10.72 -11.46
C VAL A 254 -16.90 -9.72 -10.38
N ASP A 255 -17.94 -10.03 -9.61
CA ASP A 255 -18.43 -9.21 -8.50
C ASP A 255 -18.46 -10.07 -7.23
N THR A 256 -17.69 -9.66 -6.23
CA THR A 256 -17.55 -10.36 -4.95
C THR A 256 -17.89 -9.45 -3.79
N ALA A 257 -18.56 -10.02 -2.78
CA ALA A 257 -18.74 -9.45 -1.45
C ALA A 257 -18.46 -10.56 -0.43
N LEU A 258 -17.35 -10.44 0.28
CA LEU A 258 -16.81 -11.47 1.17
C LEU A 258 -16.55 -10.88 2.56
N ARG A 259 -16.82 -11.66 3.61
CA ARG A 259 -16.46 -11.32 4.98
C ARG A 259 -15.69 -12.45 5.63
N LEU A 260 -14.53 -12.17 6.23
CA LEU A 260 -13.76 -13.15 6.99
C LEU A 260 -13.66 -12.73 8.46
N ARG A 261 -14.10 -13.60 9.37
CA ARG A 261 -14.09 -13.39 10.82
C ARG A 261 -13.69 -14.69 11.50
N ASP A 262 -12.59 -14.72 12.25
CA ASP A 262 -12.17 -15.90 13.03
C ASP A 262 -12.17 -17.22 12.23
N GLY A 263 -11.65 -17.19 10.99
CA GLY A 263 -11.62 -18.35 10.10
C GLY A 263 -12.96 -18.73 9.44
N LEU A 264 -14.05 -18.01 9.75
CA LEU A 264 -15.33 -18.09 9.05
C LEU A 264 -15.35 -17.12 7.86
N LEU A 265 -15.30 -17.66 6.65
CA LEU A 265 -15.53 -16.94 5.40
C LEU A 265 -17.01 -17.00 5.04
N GLU A 266 -17.68 -15.85 5.07
CA GLU A 266 -19.01 -15.65 4.52
C GLU A 266 -18.89 -15.08 3.10
N ILE A 267 -19.53 -15.76 2.15
CA ILE A 267 -19.69 -15.32 0.76
C ILE A 267 -21.08 -14.73 0.65
N ASP A 268 -21.19 -13.41 0.80
CA ASP A 268 -22.47 -12.71 0.68
C ASP A 268 -22.89 -12.61 -0.79
N ARG A 269 -21.90 -12.44 -1.68
CA ARG A 269 -22.09 -12.45 -3.13
C ARG A 269 -20.82 -12.92 -3.83
N LEU A 270 -21.00 -13.84 -4.77
CA LEU A 270 -20.07 -14.11 -5.85
C LEU A 270 -20.90 -14.15 -7.13
N SER A 271 -20.53 -13.34 -8.12
CA SER A 271 -21.16 -13.34 -9.44
C SER A 271 -20.08 -13.24 -10.50
N VAL A 272 -20.07 -14.18 -11.45
CA VAL A 272 -19.16 -14.19 -12.60
C VAL A 272 -20.00 -14.18 -13.86
N GLY A 273 -19.88 -13.14 -14.67
CA GLY A 273 -20.61 -12.97 -15.92
C GLY A 273 -19.75 -13.25 -17.14
N GLY A 274 -20.34 -13.88 -18.16
CA GLY A 274 -19.73 -14.06 -19.48
C GLY A 274 -18.66 -15.15 -19.57
N LEU A 275 -18.40 -15.90 -18.49
CA LEU A 275 -17.39 -16.95 -18.47
C LEU A 275 -17.77 -18.08 -19.42
N ALA A 276 -17.10 -18.14 -20.58
CA ALA A 276 -17.44 -19.08 -21.65
C ALA A 276 -18.93 -19.05 -22.04
N GLY A 277 -19.56 -17.87 -22.00
CA GLY A 277 -20.99 -17.68 -22.28
C GLY A 277 -21.94 -18.06 -21.14
N ALA A 278 -21.41 -18.47 -19.99
CA ALA A 278 -22.17 -18.77 -18.78
C ALA A 278 -22.14 -17.60 -17.78
N SER A 279 -23.15 -17.55 -16.92
CA SER A 279 -23.20 -16.76 -15.70
C SER A 279 -23.21 -17.68 -14.49
N ILE A 280 -22.34 -17.41 -13.53
CA ILE A 280 -22.21 -18.18 -12.29
C ILE A 280 -22.53 -17.24 -11.13
N SER A 281 -23.35 -17.69 -10.19
CA SER A 281 -23.55 -17.00 -8.93
C SER A 281 -23.37 -17.96 -7.76
N ALA A 282 -22.86 -17.46 -6.63
CA ALA A 282 -22.70 -18.25 -5.42
C ALA A 282 -22.88 -17.40 -4.15
N THR A 283 -23.40 -18.04 -3.11
CA THR A 283 -23.39 -17.55 -1.72
C THR A 283 -23.03 -18.70 -0.80
N GLY A 284 -22.56 -18.44 0.41
CA GLY A 284 -22.20 -19.53 1.30
C GLY A 284 -21.45 -19.14 2.57
N ARG A 285 -21.13 -20.16 3.36
CA ARG A 285 -20.35 -20.06 4.59
C ARG A 285 -19.34 -21.19 4.66
N ILE A 286 -18.08 -20.83 4.84
CA ILE A 286 -16.93 -21.74 4.92
C ILE A 286 -16.22 -21.49 6.25
N LYS A 287 -16.14 -22.50 7.11
CA LYS A 287 -15.42 -22.50 8.39
C LYS A 287 -13.99 -22.98 8.20
N ASP A 288 -13.14 -22.68 9.18
CA ASP A 288 -11.74 -23.13 9.25
C ASP A 288 -10.90 -22.73 8.01
N PHE A 289 -11.26 -21.61 7.37
CA PHE A 289 -10.56 -21.05 6.22
C PHE A 289 -9.26 -20.34 6.68
N PRO A 290 -8.13 -20.46 5.94
CA PRO A 290 -7.93 -21.25 4.72
C PRO A 290 -7.41 -22.68 4.97
N ALA A 291 -7.14 -23.06 6.22
CA ALA A 291 -6.35 -24.24 6.56
C ALA A 291 -7.10 -25.57 6.36
N SER A 292 -8.39 -25.65 6.69
CA SER A 292 -9.19 -26.87 6.59
C SER A 292 -10.66 -26.55 6.28
N PRO A 293 -10.93 -25.94 5.12
CA PRO A 293 -12.23 -25.34 4.83
C PRO A 293 -13.37 -26.37 4.81
N THR A 294 -14.40 -26.14 5.64
CA THR A 294 -15.65 -26.93 5.62
C THR A 294 -16.88 -26.02 5.62
N GLY A 295 -17.89 -26.31 4.81
CA GLY A 295 -18.96 -25.32 4.64
C GLY A 295 -20.13 -25.76 3.78
N LYS A 296 -21.05 -24.81 3.59
CA LYS A 296 -22.18 -24.91 2.65
C LYS A 296 -22.07 -23.78 1.64
N LEU A 297 -22.28 -24.11 0.38
CA LEU A 297 -22.23 -23.18 -0.73
C LEU A 297 -23.44 -23.44 -1.62
N ASP A 298 -24.21 -22.40 -1.87
CA ASP A 298 -25.34 -22.40 -2.79
C ASP A 298 -24.87 -21.70 -4.06
N ALA A 299 -24.74 -22.45 -5.15
CA ALA A 299 -24.31 -21.95 -6.44
C ALA A 299 -25.35 -22.19 -7.53
N SER A 300 -25.39 -21.31 -8.52
CA SER A 300 -26.20 -21.43 -9.73
C SER A 300 -25.34 -21.15 -10.95
N VAL A 301 -25.54 -21.96 -11.99
CA VAL A 301 -24.89 -21.78 -13.30
C VAL A 301 -25.99 -21.67 -14.34
N VAL A 302 -25.95 -20.60 -15.14
CA VAL A 302 -26.93 -20.31 -16.17
C VAL A 302 -26.20 -20.04 -17.47
N ALA A 303 -26.50 -20.80 -18.52
CA ALA A 303 -25.95 -20.61 -19.85
C ALA A 303 -26.97 -21.02 -20.92
N VAL A 304 -26.87 -20.45 -22.12
CA VAL A 304 -27.63 -20.93 -23.29
C VAL A 304 -27.08 -22.28 -23.75
N ASP A 305 -25.76 -22.43 -23.73
CA ASP A 305 -25.04 -23.67 -23.98
C ASP A 305 -23.92 -23.84 -22.94
N LEU A 306 -23.95 -24.95 -22.20
CA LEU A 306 -22.95 -25.28 -21.19
C LEU A 306 -21.71 -25.97 -21.78
N LYS A 307 -21.78 -26.43 -23.03
CA LYS A 307 -20.69 -27.18 -23.66
C LYS A 307 -19.34 -26.46 -23.59
N PRO A 308 -19.22 -25.14 -23.88
CA PRO A 308 -17.94 -24.45 -23.81
C PRO A 308 -17.34 -24.46 -22.40
N LEU A 309 -18.17 -24.29 -21.37
CA LEU A 309 -17.73 -24.30 -19.97
C LEU A 309 -17.29 -25.72 -19.54
N ILE A 310 -18.04 -26.75 -19.94
CA ILE A 310 -17.71 -28.15 -19.65
C ILE A 310 -16.43 -28.58 -20.35
N ASP A 311 -16.26 -28.23 -21.64
CA ASP A 311 -15.08 -28.58 -22.42
C ASP A 311 -13.81 -27.98 -21.79
N VAL A 312 -13.89 -26.76 -21.24
CA VAL A 312 -12.77 -26.14 -20.52
C VAL A 312 -12.55 -26.77 -19.15
N ALA A 313 -13.62 -27.07 -18.39
CA ALA A 313 -13.51 -27.77 -17.12
C ALA A 313 -12.81 -29.13 -17.29
N ALA A 314 -13.16 -29.90 -18.33
CA ALA A 314 -12.55 -31.19 -18.64
C ALA A 314 -11.07 -31.08 -19.06
N GLN A 315 -10.64 -29.94 -19.62
CA GLN A 315 -9.22 -29.71 -19.94
C GLN A 315 -8.39 -29.42 -18.68
N HIS A 316 -8.96 -28.71 -17.70
CA HIS A 316 -8.26 -28.35 -16.45
C HIS A 316 -8.40 -29.43 -15.36
N TYR A 317 -9.47 -30.22 -15.39
CA TYR A 317 -9.77 -31.30 -14.44
C TYR A 317 -10.17 -32.57 -15.22
N PRO A 318 -9.18 -33.33 -15.73
CA PRO A 318 -9.44 -34.51 -16.56
C PRO A 318 -9.92 -35.75 -15.78
N ASP A 319 -9.85 -35.73 -14.45
CA ASP A 319 -10.18 -36.83 -13.53
C ASP A 319 -11.41 -36.49 -12.65
#